data_AF-A0A9D3XNY3-F1
#
_entry.id   AF-A0A9D3XNY3-F1
#
_cell.length_a   1.000
_cell.length_b   1.000
_cell.length_c   1.000
_cell.angle_alpha   90.00
_cell.angle_beta   90.00
_cell.angle_gamma   90.00
#
_symmetry.space_group_name_H-M   'P 1'
#
loop_
_entity.id
_entity.type
_entity.pdbx_description
1 polymer ?
#
loop_
_entity_poly.entity_id
_entity_poly.type
_entity_poly.pdbx_seq_one_letter_code
_entity_poly.pdbx_strand_id
1 'polypeptide(L)' 'MSYQQQLANSAAIRAEIQRFESVHPNIYSVYELLERVDEPALQGQLREHVIAIEGTTACYFPQVIARPLDNQIEK' A
#
# COMPACT_ATOMS: atom_id res chain seq x y z
N MET A 1 13.43 -6.18 -25.76
CA MET A 1 12.61 -5.16 -25.05
C MET A 1 12.98 -3.80 -25.60
N SER A 2 12.01 -3.07 -26.17
CA SER A 2 12.27 -1.72 -26.72
C SER A 2 12.55 -0.73 -25.58
N TYR A 3 13.50 0.19 -25.78
CA TYR A 3 13.85 1.24 -24.83
C TYR A 3 12.63 2.10 -24.45
N GLN A 4 11.69 2.31 -25.39
CA GLN A 4 10.43 3.00 -25.13
C GLN A 4 9.54 2.26 -24.12
N GLN A 5 9.56 0.93 -24.12
CA GLN A 5 8.82 0.11 -23.16
C GLN A 5 9.41 0.24 -21.75
N GLN A 6 10.74 0.33 -21.63
CA GLN A 6 11.41 0.52 -20.34
C GLN A 6 11.07 1.87 -19.72
N LEU A 7 11.00 2.93 -20.54
CA LEU A 7 10.58 4.26 -20.09
C LEU A 7 9.11 4.27 -19.64
N ALA A 8 8.21 3.68 -20.43
CA ALA A 8 6.80 3.55 -20.08
C ALA A 8 6.59 2.78 -18.77
N ASN A 9 7.31 1.67 -18.59
CA ASN A 9 7.29 0.90 -17.34
C ASN A 9 7.79 1.74 -16.15
N SER A 10 8.88 2.47 -16.31
CA SER A 10 9.41 3.34 -15.24
C SER A 10 8.46 4.48 -14.87
N ALA A 11 7.69 5.00 -15.83
CA ALA A 11 6.69 6.04 -15.58
C ALA A 11 5.45 5.48 -14.89
N ALA A 12 4.98 4.30 -15.31
CA ALA A 12 3.86 3.62 -14.68
C ALA A 12 4.16 3.30 -13.20
N ILE A 13 5.35 2.79 -12.90
CA ILE A 13 5.80 2.51 -11.52
C ILE A 13 5.83 3.80 -10.67
N ARG A 14 6.32 4.91 -11.23
CA ARG A 14 6.36 6.19 -10.50
C ARG A 14 4.95 6.73 -10.18
N ALA A 15 4.03 6.66 -11.14
CA ALA A 15 2.64 7.08 -10.93
C ALA A 15 1.94 6.22 -9.86
N GLU A 16 2.25 4.92 -9.88
CA GLU A 16 1.76 3.95 -8.93
C GLU A 16 2.23 4.28 -7.50
N ILE A 17 3.54 4.56 -7.30
CA ILE A 17 4.10 5.00 -6.01
C ILE A 17 3.41 6.26 -5.48
N GLN A 18 3.21 7.29 -6.31
CA GLN A 18 2.53 8.52 -5.89
C GLN A 18 1.07 8.27 -5.47
N ARG A 19 0.41 7.31 -6.10
CA ARG A 19 -0.94 6.89 -5.70
C ARG A 19 -0.96 6.21 -4.33
N PHE A 20 0.08 5.44 -3.99
CA PHE A 20 0.22 4.87 -2.65
C PHE A 20 0.56 5.94 -1.61
N GLU A 21 1.54 6.80 -1.88
CA GLU A 21 1.92 7.86 -0.95
C GLU A 21 0.76 8.82 -0.61
N SER A 22 -0.14 9.07 -1.57
CA SER A 22 -1.32 9.93 -1.35
C SER A 22 -2.49 9.26 -0.61
N VAL A 23 -2.63 7.93 -0.64
CA VAL A 23 -3.70 7.22 0.08
C VAL A 23 -3.34 6.90 1.53
N HIS A 24 -2.05 6.76 1.84
CA HIS A 24 -1.54 6.44 3.18
C HIS A 24 -2.03 7.42 4.27
N PRO A 25 -2.02 8.75 4.09
CA PRO A 25 -2.53 9.69 5.11
C PRO A 25 -4.00 9.44 5.49
N ASN A 26 -4.85 9.09 4.52
CA ASN A 26 -6.28 8.88 4.77
C ASN A 26 -6.53 7.53 5.46
N ILE A 27 -5.84 6.48 5.04
CA ILE A 27 -5.90 5.15 5.65
C ILE A 27 -5.51 5.22 7.13
N TYR A 28 -4.37 5.83 7.45
CA TYR A 28 -3.94 5.99 8.84
C TYR A 28 -4.88 6.89 9.65
N SER A 29 -5.41 7.96 9.04
CA SER A 29 -6.42 8.81 9.68
C SER A 29 -7.69 8.04 10.05
N VAL A 30 -8.11 7.06 9.24
CA VAL A 30 -9.27 6.20 9.57
C VAL A 30 -8.95 5.31 10.77
N TYR A 31 -7.77 4.68 10.81
CA TYR A 31 -7.37 3.88 11.99
C TYR A 31 -7.30 4.72 13.27
N GLU A 32 -6.80 5.95 13.21
CA GLU A 32 -6.82 6.89 14.34
C GLU A 32 -8.24 7.25 14.79
N LEU A 33 -9.17 7.43 13.85
CA LEU A 33 -10.59 7.68 14.17
C LEU A 33 -11.25 6.45 14.79
N LEU A 34 -10.89 5.25 14.34
CA LEU A 34 -11.37 4.00 14.92
C LEU A 34 -10.89 3.79 16.35
N GLU A 35 -9.67 4.24 16.69
CA GLU A 35 -9.15 4.20 18.06
C GLU A 35 -9.95 5.07 19.04
N ARG A 36 -10.70 6.06 18.53
CA ARG A 36 -11.59 6.91 19.34
C ARG A 36 -12.98 6.31 19.55
N VAL A 37 -13.26 5.13 19.00
CA VAL A 37 -14.53 4.42 19.21
C VAL A 37 -14.45 3.62 20.50
N ASP A 38 -15.27 3.98 21.50
CA ASP A 38 -15.28 3.37 22.83
C ASP A 38 -15.81 1.91 22.83
N GLU A 39 -16.61 1.53 21.84
CA GLU A 39 -17.21 0.20 21.74
C GLU A 39 -16.28 -0.77 20.98
N PRO A 40 -15.66 -1.75 21.66
CA PRO A 40 -14.65 -2.62 21.04
C PRO A 40 -15.23 -3.55 19.98
N ALA A 41 -16.49 -3.97 20.11
CA ALA A 41 -17.16 -4.82 19.12
C ALA A 41 -17.41 -4.08 17.80
N LEU A 42 -17.82 -2.81 17.88
CA LEU A 42 -18.02 -1.94 16.72
C LEU A 42 -16.67 -1.57 16.07
N GLN A 43 -15.67 -1.24 16.88
CA GLN A 43 -14.31 -0.98 16.40
C GLN A 43 -13.74 -2.18 15.61
N GLY A 44 -13.96 -3.40 16.11
CA GLY A 44 -13.56 -4.64 15.42
C GLY A 44 -14.22 -4.79 14.05
N GLN A 45 -15.54 -4.63 13.97
CA GLN A 45 -16.28 -4.72 12.71
C GLN A 45 -15.84 -3.64 11.70
N LEU A 46 -15.62 -2.42 12.17
CA LEU A 46 -15.16 -1.33 11.32
C LEU A 46 -13.73 -1.57 10.82
N ARG A 47 -12.83 -2.10 11.66
CA ARG A 47 -11.48 -2.52 11.21
C ARG A 47 -11.56 -3.57 10.12
N GLU A 48 -12.39 -4.60 10.30
CA GLU A 48 -12.57 -5.64 9.28
C GLU A 48 -13.09 -5.07 7.95
N HIS A 49 -14.02 -4.12 8.00
CA HIS A 49 -14.51 -3.44 6.80
C HIS A 49 -13.45 -2.57 6.12
N VAL A 50 -12.63 -1.84 6.88
CA VAL A 50 -11.52 -1.06 6.34
C VAL A 50 -10.48 -1.99 5.69
N ILE A 51 -10.12 -3.09 6.34
CA ILE A 51 -9.21 -4.11 5.78
C ILE A 51 -9.77 -4.73 4.50
N ALA A 52 -11.08 -5.00 4.43
CA ALA A 52 -11.69 -5.53 3.23
C ALA A 52 -11.60 -4.55 2.05
N ILE A 53 -11.81 -3.25 2.31
CA ILE A 53 -11.71 -2.17 1.31
C ILE A 53 -10.25 -1.96 0.88
N GLU A 54 -9.33 -1.90 1.84
CA GLU A 54 -7.88 -1.78 1.61
C GLU A 54 -7.33 -2.99 0.87
N GLY A 55 -7.76 -4.20 1.24
CA GLY A 55 -7.38 -5.47 0.62
C GLY A 55 -7.75 -5.52 -0.86
N THR A 56 -8.92 -5.00 -1.27
CA THR A 56 -9.24 -4.87 -2.69
C THR A 56 -8.32 -3.92 -3.46
N THR A 57 -7.73 -2.91 -2.80
CA THR A 57 -6.75 -1.98 -3.39
C THR A 57 -5.30 -2.48 -3.28
N ALA A 58 -4.96 -3.22 -2.23
CA ALA A 58 -3.64 -3.80 -1.97
C ALA A 58 -3.40 -5.07 -2.81
N CYS A 59 -4.46 -5.81 -3.18
CA CYS A 59 -4.40 -6.91 -4.15
C CYS A 59 -4.08 -6.44 -5.59
N TYR A 60 -4.16 -5.14 -5.88
CA TYR A 60 -3.61 -4.53 -7.10
C TYR A 60 -2.16 -4.06 -6.94
N PHE A 61 -1.56 -4.21 -5.76
CA PHE A 61 -0.18 -3.80 -5.49
C PHE A 61 0.73 -4.95 -5.04
N PRO A 62 1.15 -5.82 -5.97
CA PRO A 62 2.36 -6.59 -5.77
C PRO A 62 3.57 -5.81 -6.34
N GLN A 63 4.69 -5.83 -5.59
CA GLN A 63 6.08 -5.67 -6.08
C GLN A 63 6.84 -4.34 -5.96
N VAL A 64 6.78 -3.59 -4.85
CA VAL A 64 7.84 -2.57 -4.60
C VAL A 64 8.54 -2.67 -3.23
N ILE A 65 7.96 -3.32 -2.21
CA ILE A 65 8.55 -3.29 -0.85
C ILE A 65 8.91 -4.69 -0.28
N ALA A 66 8.74 -5.76 -1.06
CA ALA A 66 9.19 -7.11 -0.67
C ALA A 66 10.39 -7.57 -1.51
N ARG A 67 11.51 -6.87 -1.41
CA ARG A 67 12.81 -7.53 -1.50
C ARG A 67 13.58 -7.19 -0.23
N PRO A 68 13.85 -8.16 0.66
CA PRO A 68 15.07 -8.05 1.44
C PRO A 68 16.20 -7.97 0.41
N LEU A 69 16.91 -6.85 0.38
CA LEU A 69 18.26 -6.82 -0.16
C LEU A 69 19.11 -7.65 0.82
N ASP A 70 18.99 -8.98 0.74
CA ASP A 70 20.04 -9.87 1.21
C ASP A 70 21.24 -9.61 0.32
N ASN A 71 22.05 -8.68 0.83
CA ASN A 71 23.49 -8.73 0.86
C ASN A 71 24.11 -9.76 -0.10
N GLN A 72 24.36 -9.34 -1.33
CA GLN A 72 25.39 -9.91 -2.20
C GLN A 72 26.16 -8.77 -2.88
N ILE A 73 26.74 -7.90 -2.06
CA ILE A 73 28.02 -7.25 -2.37
C ILE A 73 28.99 -7.73 -1.30
N GLU A 74 29.52 -8.94 -1.46
CA GLU A 74 30.87 -9.25 -0.99
C GLU A 74 31.41 -10.51 -1.68
N LYS A 75 32.36 -10.25 -2.60
CA LYS A 75 33.34 -11.15 -3.23
C LYS A 75 32.92 -11.93 -4.48
#